data_AF-A0A5C7PFB0-F1
#
_entry.id   AF-A0A5C7PFB0-F1
#
_cell.length_a   1.000
_cell.length_b   1.000
_cell.length_c   1.000
_cell.angle_alpha   90.00
_cell.angle_beta   90.00
_cell.angle_gamma   90.00
#
_symmetry.space_group_name_H-M   'P 1'
#
loop_
_entity.id
_entity.type
_entity.pdbx_description
1 polymer ?
#
loop_
_entity_poly.entity_id
_entity_poly.type
_entity_poly.pdbx_seq_one_letter_code
_entity_poly.pdbx_strand_id
1 'polypeptide(L)'
;MSVVESISTGNGIEPDAEALKLTDEPEDHLESVLTVRLTVDKDLEPKWAVICDRLPDGAPFKQGDRNKVSVGLIGAYSEKQLSWATGTALAKLTETQSLNELLATASRTARASLDADRPVSLKNFDAAAGKSEGIAKLLGVPVQDAFKAHLDLASINLKVGGLALHDGDIPLRQLGLGSRRMLLCGIQKMGLEEGHITLFDEVEFGLEPHRITRLIKHVREDQRGQYFLTTHSPTVLRELTVKELHVVHSKAGVVQIISAAEHGLEQLEVQGKIRSSTEAFLAKKVVVCEGATEVGFVRGFDDHQVGKGKDPLSYHGVELLDARGAKNIKGLAKAFKALGYEVTVLADADSTENFSEADEAELVKLGVPVVTWDNKLSLEERAMQDIPWSAVLASVQLAQSEFAYPVRDQVYSKLVDKIELAHEIQKWAESKDLRTAIGLAAKKCEWFKNISKGDRWFSAIAPAYQDPEFATKDLAVKLNKLWIWVERV
;
A
#
# COMPACT_ATOMS: atom_id res chain seq x y z
N MET A 1 -8.79 12.85 17.23
CA MET A 1 -7.40 12.43 17.13
C MET A 1 -6.55 13.69 17.09
N SER A 2 -5.86 14.00 18.18
CA SER A 2 -5.00 15.18 18.30
C SER A 2 -3.65 14.86 17.64
N VAL A 3 -3.44 15.36 16.44
CA VAL A 3 -2.09 15.47 15.87
C VAL A 3 -1.47 16.69 16.53
N VAL A 4 -0.39 16.48 17.28
CA VAL A 4 0.42 17.54 17.88
C VAL A 4 1.51 17.83 16.87
N GLU A 5 1.35 18.94 16.14
CA GLU A 5 2.42 19.51 15.35
C GLU A 5 2.91 20.77 16.06
N SER A 6 4.18 20.79 16.42
CA SER A 6 4.83 21.96 16.99
C SER A 6 5.18 22.94 15.89
N ILE A 7 4.60 24.13 16.00
CA ILE A 7 5.03 25.31 15.26
C ILE A 7 4.98 26.47 16.25
N SER A 8 6.18 26.88 16.66
CA SER A 8 6.44 28.07 17.48
C SER A 8 5.86 29.32 16.79
N THR A 9 4.67 29.71 17.22
CA THR A 9 4.23 31.11 17.20
C THR A 9 3.47 31.37 18.50
N GLY A 10 3.94 32.35 19.27
CA GLY A 10 3.50 32.62 20.64
C GLY A 10 1.97 32.68 20.77
N ASN A 11 1.48 31.84 21.70
CA ASN A 11 0.11 31.61 22.18
C ASN A 11 -0.47 30.24 21.82
N GLY A 12 -0.12 29.23 22.61
CA GLY A 12 -0.80 27.93 22.61
C GLY A 12 -0.01 26.88 23.40
N ILE A 13 -0.76 26.09 24.19
CA ILE A 13 -0.56 24.70 24.65
C ILE A 13 0.84 24.16 24.42
N GLU A 14 1.48 23.57 25.42
CA GLU A 14 2.86 23.11 25.32
C GLU A 14 3.01 21.61 25.65
N PRO A 15 3.74 20.81 24.84
CA PRO A 15 3.93 19.40 25.07
C PRO A 15 5.17 19.15 25.94
N ASP A 16 5.06 18.13 26.79
CA ASP A 16 6.21 17.41 27.32
C ASP A 16 6.58 16.30 26.33
N ALA A 17 7.67 16.49 25.59
CA ALA A 17 8.16 15.56 24.58
C ALA A 17 8.65 14.22 25.15
N GLU A 18 9.01 14.15 26.44
CA GLU A 18 9.37 12.89 27.11
C GLU A 18 8.15 12.14 27.65
N ALA A 19 7.06 12.85 27.98
CA ALA A 19 5.83 12.27 28.54
C ALA A 19 4.67 12.09 27.53
N LEU A 20 4.80 12.56 26.29
CA LEU A 20 3.73 12.58 25.27
C LEU A 20 2.43 13.21 25.80
N LYS A 21 2.53 14.22 26.66
CA LYS A 21 1.40 14.86 27.33
C LYS A 21 1.29 16.31 26.89
N LEU A 22 0.09 16.69 26.46
CA LEU A 22 -0.24 18.08 26.11
C LEU A 22 -0.72 18.82 27.37
N THR A 23 -0.13 19.98 27.62
CA THR A 23 -0.57 20.89 28.68
C THR A 23 -1.15 22.13 28.02
N ASP A 24 -2.43 22.44 28.27
CA ASP A 24 -3.12 23.55 27.59
C ASP A 24 -2.54 24.94 27.93
N GLU A 25 -1.95 25.06 29.12
CA GLU A 25 -1.30 26.27 29.57
C GLU A 25 0.19 26.29 29.17
N PRO A 26 0.67 27.40 28.60
CA PRO A 26 2.08 27.56 28.31
C PRO A 26 2.89 27.75 29.60
N GLU A 27 3.93 26.93 29.78
CA GLU A 27 4.91 26.95 30.86
C GLU A 27 6.31 27.12 30.27
N ASP A 28 7.10 28.12 30.70
CA ASP A 28 8.39 28.55 30.09
C ASP A 28 9.42 27.46 29.68
N HIS A 29 9.27 26.21 30.13
CA HIS A 29 10.13 25.07 29.82
C HIS A 29 9.56 24.08 28.79
N LEU A 30 8.34 24.29 28.28
CA LEU A 30 7.69 23.43 27.29
C LEU A 30 7.63 24.14 25.92
N GLU A 31 7.41 23.37 24.85
CA GLU A 31 7.42 23.90 23.46
C GLU A 31 6.06 24.46 23.05
N SER A 32 5.94 25.65 22.45
CA SER A 32 4.61 26.12 22.00
C SER A 32 4.04 25.34 20.82
N VAL A 33 2.86 24.72 20.99
CA VAL A 33 2.10 24.01 19.94
C VAL A 33 0.72 24.62 19.70
N LEU A 34 0.16 24.40 18.51
CA LEU A 34 -1.21 24.76 18.18
C LEU A 34 -2.05 23.51 17.98
N THR A 35 -3.16 23.39 18.72
CA THR A 35 -4.15 22.35 18.43
C THR A 35 -5.16 22.85 17.41
N VAL A 36 -5.23 22.19 16.26
CA VAL A 36 -6.15 22.54 15.18
C VAL A 36 -7.25 21.49 15.06
N ARG A 37 -8.51 21.94 15.05
CA ARG A 37 -9.70 21.10 14.81
C ARG A 37 -10.24 21.34 13.40
N LEU A 38 -10.36 20.26 12.63
CA LEU A 38 -11.21 20.21 11.45
C LEU A 38 -12.59 19.67 11.85
N THR A 39 -13.64 20.40 11.50
CA THR A 39 -15.03 19.93 11.63
C THR A 39 -15.67 19.92 10.25
N VAL A 40 -16.31 18.81 9.88
CA VAL A 40 -17.12 18.69 8.66
C VAL A 40 -18.55 18.42 9.11
N ASP A 41 -19.43 19.39 8.89
CA ASP A 41 -20.84 19.30 9.30
C ASP A 41 -21.66 18.62 8.18
N LYS A 42 -22.99 18.50 8.37
CA LYS A 42 -23.93 17.93 7.41
C LYS A 42 -23.96 18.63 6.05
N ASP A 43 -23.46 19.86 5.98
CA ASP A 43 -23.29 20.64 4.75
C ASP A 43 -22.03 20.22 3.97
N LEU A 44 -21.20 19.33 4.55
CA LEU A 44 -19.91 18.89 4.03
C LEU A 44 -18.89 20.04 3.89
N GLU A 45 -19.11 21.16 4.57
CA GLU A 45 -18.20 22.31 4.55
C GLU A 45 -17.13 22.17 5.65
N PRO A 46 -15.83 22.12 5.28
CA PRO A 46 -14.76 22.00 6.26
C PRO A 46 -14.52 23.32 7.00
N LYS A 47 -14.63 23.29 8.33
CA LYS A 47 -14.35 24.41 9.22
C LYS A 47 -13.08 24.11 10.02
N TRP A 48 -12.09 25.00 9.93
CA TRP A 48 -10.82 24.89 10.64
C TRP A 48 -10.77 25.91 11.78
N ALA A 49 -10.48 25.44 12.99
CA ALA A 49 -10.33 26.30 14.16
C ALA A 49 -9.10 25.89 14.99
N VAL A 50 -8.37 26.88 15.48
CA VAL A 50 -7.38 26.69 16.54
C VAL A 50 -8.12 26.64 17.87
N ILE A 51 -7.93 25.59 18.65
CA ILE A 51 -8.65 25.35 19.90
C ILE A 51 -7.67 25.24 21.07
N CYS A 52 -8.17 25.59 22.25
CA CYS A 52 -7.56 25.30 23.55
C CYS A 52 -8.68 25.16 24.58
N ASP A 53 -8.38 24.66 25.77
CA ASP A 53 -9.38 24.47 26.84
C ASP A 53 -10.01 25.80 27.26
N ARG A 54 -9.26 26.92 27.15
CA ARG A 54 -9.75 28.29 27.37
C ARG A 54 -10.67 28.80 26.26
N LEU A 55 -10.58 28.25 25.06
CA LEU A 55 -11.34 28.65 23.88
C LEU A 55 -11.93 27.41 23.18
N PRO A 56 -12.93 26.75 23.78
CA PRO A 56 -13.48 25.49 23.27
C PRO A 56 -14.16 25.62 21.91
N ASP A 57 -14.72 26.80 21.62
CA ASP A 57 -15.33 27.15 20.32
C ASP A 57 -14.28 27.45 19.24
N GLY A 58 -13.04 27.70 19.65
CA GLY A 58 -11.88 27.95 18.80
C GLY A 58 -11.83 29.30 18.11
N ALA A 59 -10.64 29.70 17.69
CA ALA A 59 -10.40 30.83 16.80
C ALA A 59 -10.34 30.36 15.34
N PRO A 60 -10.96 31.06 14.37
CA PRO A 60 -10.93 30.65 12.97
C PRO A 60 -9.49 30.54 12.42
N PHE A 61 -9.13 29.37 11.89
CA PHE A 61 -7.82 29.16 11.27
C PHE A 61 -7.87 29.53 9.78
N LYS A 62 -7.73 30.83 9.52
CA LYS A 62 -7.94 31.43 8.19
C LYS A 62 -6.88 30.97 7.19
N GLN A 63 -7.16 31.13 5.89
CA GLN A 63 -6.22 30.78 4.82
C GLN A 63 -4.85 31.47 4.98
N GLY A 64 -4.83 32.73 5.40
CA GLY A 64 -3.57 33.47 5.59
C GLY A 64 -2.68 32.84 6.67
N ASP A 65 -3.26 32.31 7.74
CA ASP A 65 -2.52 31.64 8.80
C ASP A 65 -2.12 30.22 8.40
N ARG A 66 -3.01 29.50 7.71
CA ARG A 66 -2.69 28.19 7.10
C ARG A 66 -1.54 28.27 6.10
N ASN A 67 -1.44 29.36 5.35
CA ASN A 67 -0.33 29.58 4.42
C ASN A 67 1.02 29.74 5.14
N LYS A 68 1.05 30.18 6.41
CA LYS A 68 2.28 30.28 7.21
C LYS A 68 2.79 28.91 7.66
N VAL A 69 1.89 27.95 7.88
CA VAL A 69 2.24 26.54 8.13
C VAL A 69 2.85 25.89 6.88
N SER A 70 2.46 26.36 5.69
CA SER A 70 3.07 26.00 4.41
C SER A 70 3.11 24.48 4.13
N VAL A 71 2.00 23.79 4.42
CA VAL A 71 1.88 22.36 4.08
C VAL A 71 1.93 22.16 2.57
N GLY A 72 2.96 21.47 2.09
CA GLY A 72 3.12 21.10 0.70
C GLY A 72 2.47 19.75 0.39
N LEU A 73 1.78 19.64 -0.74
CA LEU A 73 1.32 18.35 -1.26
C LEU A 73 2.15 18.00 -2.50
N ILE A 74 2.88 16.89 -2.44
CA ILE A 74 3.51 16.24 -3.57
C ILE A 74 2.57 15.12 -3.99
N GLY A 75 1.71 15.40 -4.97
CA GLY A 75 0.62 14.50 -5.35
C GLY A 75 0.28 14.58 -6.83
N ALA A 76 -0.80 13.89 -7.19
CA ALA A 76 -1.20 13.78 -8.58
C ALA A 76 -1.72 15.13 -9.12
N TYR A 77 -1.17 15.52 -10.28
CA TYR A 77 -1.68 16.53 -11.20
C TYR A 77 -1.42 18.00 -10.85
N SER A 78 -0.25 18.47 -11.28
CA SER A 78 -0.19 19.78 -11.91
C SER A 78 0.99 19.84 -12.90
N GLU A 79 0.75 19.56 -14.18
CA GLU A 79 1.74 19.78 -15.26
C GLU A 79 2.24 21.23 -15.28
N LYS A 80 1.41 22.14 -14.77
CA LYS A 80 1.74 23.54 -14.51
C LYS A 80 3.04 23.68 -13.70
N GLN A 81 3.35 22.75 -12.79
CA GLN A 81 4.57 22.80 -11.96
C GLN A 81 5.88 22.67 -12.76
N LEU A 82 5.83 22.15 -13.99
CA LEU A 82 6.96 22.16 -14.94
C LEU A 82 7.00 23.41 -15.84
N SER A 83 6.31 24.48 -15.42
CA SER A 83 6.32 25.78 -16.08
C SER A 83 6.52 26.92 -15.08
N TRP A 84 6.93 28.08 -15.57
CA TRP A 84 7.02 29.32 -14.80
C TRP A 84 5.69 30.06 -14.68
N ALA A 85 4.57 29.32 -14.63
CA ALA A 85 3.29 29.92 -14.34
C ALA A 85 3.21 30.39 -12.88
N THR A 86 2.38 31.40 -12.60
CA THR A 86 2.21 31.90 -11.23
C THR A 86 1.79 30.80 -10.26
N GLY A 87 2.48 30.73 -9.11
CA GLY A 87 2.23 29.77 -8.03
C GLY A 87 2.91 28.40 -8.20
N THR A 88 3.78 28.22 -9.20
CA THR A 88 4.55 26.98 -9.37
C THR A 88 5.85 27.02 -8.57
N ALA A 89 6.40 25.83 -8.28
CA ALA A 89 7.69 25.71 -7.60
C ALA A 89 8.83 26.38 -8.41
N LEU A 90 8.82 26.24 -9.74
CA LEU A 90 9.78 26.93 -10.62
C LEU A 90 9.66 28.46 -10.55
N ALA A 91 8.44 29.01 -10.51
CA ALA A 91 8.24 30.44 -10.39
C ALA A 91 8.80 30.98 -9.06
N LYS A 92 8.55 30.28 -7.94
CA LYS A 92 9.11 30.62 -6.62
C LYS A 92 10.64 30.60 -6.60
N LEU A 93 11.26 29.63 -7.27
CA LEU A 93 12.72 29.54 -7.38
C LEU A 93 13.36 30.69 -8.17
N THR A 94 12.58 31.45 -8.95
CA THR A 94 13.07 32.49 -9.87
C THR A 94 12.58 33.91 -9.55
N GLU A 95 12.10 34.17 -8.33
CA GLU A 95 11.47 35.44 -7.89
C GLU A 95 12.29 36.74 -8.13
N THR A 96 13.50 36.65 -8.69
CA THR A 96 14.38 37.77 -9.03
C THR A 96 14.28 38.31 -10.47
N GLN A 97 13.55 37.67 -11.40
CA GLN A 97 13.41 38.15 -12.80
C GLN A 97 11.96 38.43 -13.22
N SER A 98 11.73 39.59 -13.85
CA SER A 98 10.44 39.96 -14.45
C SER A 98 10.20 39.14 -15.73
N LEU A 99 9.70 37.91 -15.58
CA LEU A 99 9.33 37.04 -16.68
C LEU A 99 8.39 37.73 -17.69
N ASN A 100 7.52 38.61 -17.20
CA ASN A 100 6.61 39.40 -18.02
C ASN A 100 7.35 40.32 -19.00
N GLU A 101 8.47 40.93 -18.60
CA GLU A 101 9.28 41.79 -19.48
C GLU A 101 9.99 40.98 -20.57
N LEU A 102 10.51 39.80 -20.22
CA LEU A 102 11.14 38.88 -21.17
C LEU A 102 10.12 38.39 -22.21
N LEU A 103 8.94 37.96 -21.76
CA LEU A 103 7.85 37.52 -22.65
C LEU A 103 7.34 38.66 -23.54
N ALA A 104 7.24 39.89 -23.02
CA ALA A 104 6.87 41.06 -23.81
C ALA A 104 7.92 41.39 -24.87
N THR A 105 9.21 41.20 -24.57
CA THR A 105 10.30 41.41 -25.53
C THR A 105 10.32 40.33 -26.61
N ALA A 106 10.20 39.06 -26.23
CA ALA A 106 10.09 37.96 -27.18
C ALA A 106 8.90 38.13 -28.13
N SER A 107 7.75 38.57 -27.61
CA SER A 107 6.55 38.88 -28.41
C SER A 107 6.81 39.98 -29.44
N ARG A 108 7.54 41.04 -29.05
CA ARG A 108 7.93 42.12 -29.97
C ARG A 108 8.87 41.63 -31.06
N THR A 109 9.85 40.79 -30.71
CA THR A 109 10.76 40.18 -31.69
C THR A 109 10.03 39.26 -32.66
N ALA A 110 9.10 38.43 -32.19
CA ALA A 110 8.29 37.56 -33.06
C ALA A 110 7.46 38.37 -34.07
N ARG A 111 6.86 39.50 -33.63
CA ARG A 111 6.17 40.44 -34.53
C ARG A 111 7.13 41.04 -35.55
N ALA A 112 8.28 41.55 -35.13
CA ALA A 112 9.27 42.13 -36.02
C ALA A 112 9.78 41.13 -37.07
N SER A 113 9.98 39.87 -36.69
CA SER A 113 10.37 38.79 -37.61
C SER A 113 9.27 38.46 -38.61
N LEU A 114 8.00 38.44 -38.19
CA LEU A 114 6.88 38.21 -39.10
C LEU A 114 6.70 39.38 -40.09
N ASP A 115 6.96 40.60 -39.62
CA ASP A 115 6.89 41.81 -40.43
C ASP A 115 8.07 41.92 -41.42
N ALA A 116 9.25 41.38 -41.11
CA ALA A 116 10.42 41.41 -41.98
C ALA A 116 10.17 40.73 -43.34
N ASP A 117 9.45 39.60 -43.34
CA ASP A 117 9.09 38.84 -44.55
C ASP A 117 7.61 38.97 -44.93
N ARG A 118 6.92 40.00 -44.41
CA ARG A 118 5.48 40.25 -44.63
C ARG A 118 5.04 40.21 -46.10
N PRO A 119 5.79 40.79 -47.06
CA PRO A 119 5.40 40.77 -48.48
C PRO A 119 5.31 39.36 -49.08
N VAL A 120 5.98 38.38 -48.45
CA VAL A 120 5.98 36.97 -48.87
C VAL A 120 5.03 36.15 -48.00
N SER A 121 5.21 36.20 -46.68
CA SER A 121 4.55 35.30 -45.72
C SER A 121 3.09 35.68 -45.41
N LEU A 122 2.74 36.98 -45.48
CA LEU A 122 1.41 37.48 -45.10
C LEU A 122 0.58 38.04 -46.26
N LYS A 123 1.09 38.00 -47.50
CA LYS A 123 0.44 38.59 -48.68
C LYS A 123 -1.04 38.24 -48.82
N ASN A 124 -1.39 36.96 -48.67
CA ASN A 124 -2.77 36.49 -48.85
C ASN A 124 -3.68 36.94 -47.69
N PHE A 125 -3.14 37.01 -46.47
CA PHE A 125 -3.87 37.48 -45.30
C PHE A 125 -4.12 38.99 -45.35
N ASP A 126 -3.13 39.76 -45.83
CA ASP A 126 -3.27 41.22 -46.03
C ASP A 126 -4.22 41.55 -47.18
N ALA A 127 -4.21 40.76 -48.25
CA ALA A 127 -5.21 40.91 -49.32
C ALA A 127 -6.64 40.66 -48.80
N ALA A 128 -6.82 39.70 -47.89
CA ALA A 128 -8.11 39.47 -47.23
C ALA A 128 -8.47 40.63 -46.28
N ALA A 129 -7.51 41.13 -45.49
CA ALA A 129 -7.70 42.27 -44.61
C ALA A 129 -8.13 43.53 -45.39
N GLY A 130 -7.53 43.79 -46.55
CA GLY A 130 -7.90 44.90 -47.42
C GLY A 130 -9.31 44.79 -48.01
N LYS A 131 -9.77 43.57 -48.36
CA LYS A 131 -11.17 43.35 -48.77
C LYS A 131 -12.13 43.62 -47.61
N SER A 132 -11.79 43.14 -46.42
CA SER A 132 -12.56 43.38 -45.19
C SER A 132 -12.62 44.87 -44.84
N GLU A 133 -11.55 45.61 -45.05
CA GLU A 133 -11.52 47.07 -44.88
C GLU A 133 -12.50 47.78 -45.82
N GLY A 134 -12.56 47.35 -47.09
CA GLY A 134 -13.51 47.89 -48.07
C GLY A 134 -14.97 47.68 -47.64
N ILE A 135 -15.28 46.50 -47.11
CA ILE A 135 -16.60 46.19 -46.55
C ILE A 135 -16.86 47.02 -45.28
N ALA A 136 -15.88 47.14 -44.39
CA ALA A 136 -15.99 47.91 -43.15
C ALA A 136 -16.35 49.37 -43.44
N LYS A 137 -15.69 50.00 -44.43
CA LYS A 137 -16.00 51.36 -44.90
C LYS A 137 -17.43 51.47 -45.44
N LEU A 138 -17.90 50.50 -46.22
CA LEU A 138 -19.27 50.48 -46.75
C LEU A 138 -20.32 50.35 -45.62
N LEU A 139 -19.99 49.62 -44.57
CA LEU A 139 -20.85 49.40 -43.39
C LEU A 139 -20.74 50.51 -42.33
N GLY A 140 -20.02 51.60 -42.60
CA GLY A 140 -19.87 52.74 -41.69
C GLY A 140 -18.92 52.48 -40.51
N VAL A 141 -18.07 51.46 -40.58
CA VAL A 141 -17.03 51.21 -39.57
C VAL A 141 -15.81 52.09 -39.89
N PRO A 142 -15.41 53.00 -38.98
CA PRO A 142 -14.29 53.90 -39.22
C PRO A 142 -12.95 53.13 -39.26
N VAL A 143 -12.15 53.40 -40.29
CA VAL A 143 -10.78 52.86 -40.45
C VAL A 143 -9.79 54.00 -40.19
N GLN A 144 -8.93 53.86 -39.19
CA GLN A 144 -7.99 54.92 -38.78
C GLN A 144 -6.65 54.88 -39.53
N ASP A 145 -6.14 53.69 -39.83
CA ASP A 145 -4.87 53.48 -40.54
C ASP A 145 -5.10 52.49 -41.69
N ALA A 146 -4.89 51.19 -41.45
CA ALA A 146 -5.24 50.13 -42.40
C ALA A 146 -5.52 48.82 -41.66
N PHE A 147 -6.42 47.99 -42.20
CA PHE A 147 -6.61 46.63 -41.71
C PHE A 147 -5.48 45.75 -42.22
N LYS A 148 -4.81 45.07 -41.30
CA LYS A 148 -3.66 44.23 -41.61
C LYS A 148 -3.67 42.96 -40.78
N ALA A 149 -3.22 41.85 -41.36
CA ALA A 149 -3.09 40.61 -40.63
C ALA A 149 -1.90 40.69 -39.66
N HIS A 150 -2.09 40.40 -38.39
CA HIS A 150 -1.01 40.56 -37.41
C HIS A 150 -1.11 39.50 -36.30
N LEU A 151 0.00 39.27 -35.61
CA LEU A 151 0.04 38.35 -34.49
C LEU A 151 -0.75 38.91 -33.31
N ASP A 152 -1.85 38.23 -33.00
CA ASP A 152 -2.67 38.52 -31.84
C ASP A 152 -2.03 37.93 -30.57
N LEU A 153 -1.44 38.80 -29.75
CA LEU A 153 -0.77 38.41 -28.51
C LEU A 153 -1.76 38.09 -27.38
N ALA A 154 -3.05 38.45 -27.52
CA ALA A 154 -4.07 38.10 -26.54
C ALA A 154 -4.54 36.64 -26.70
N SER A 155 -4.52 36.11 -27.93
CA SER A 155 -4.82 34.70 -28.21
C SER A 155 -3.62 33.76 -28.02
N ILE A 156 -2.39 34.27 -28.10
CA ILE A 156 -1.19 33.52 -27.68
C ILE A 156 -1.09 33.61 -26.15
N ASN A 157 -1.52 32.54 -25.47
CA ASN A 157 -1.62 32.51 -24.02
C ASN A 157 -0.25 32.40 -23.33
N LEU A 158 0.57 33.46 -23.41
CA LEU A 158 1.90 33.54 -22.79
C LEU A 158 1.84 33.64 -21.26
N LYS A 159 0.70 34.08 -20.71
CA LYS A 159 0.50 34.30 -19.26
C LYS A 159 0.25 33.02 -18.47
N VAL A 160 -0.16 31.93 -19.12
CA VAL A 160 -0.36 30.61 -18.49
C VAL A 160 0.80 29.70 -18.91
N GLY A 161 1.97 29.86 -18.29
CA GLY A 161 3.09 28.93 -18.48
C GLY A 161 3.72 28.99 -19.88
N GLY A 162 3.78 30.17 -20.50
CA GLY A 162 4.45 30.37 -21.80
C GLY A 162 5.94 30.03 -21.81
N LEU A 163 6.55 29.87 -20.63
CA LEU A 163 7.87 29.29 -20.44
C LEU A 163 7.74 27.98 -19.63
N ALA A 164 8.21 26.88 -20.22
CA ALA A 164 8.19 25.56 -19.63
C ALA A 164 9.59 24.97 -19.58
N LEU A 165 9.81 23.99 -18.70
CA LEU A 165 11.06 23.25 -18.61
C LEU A 165 11.15 22.26 -19.79
N HIS A 166 12.26 22.28 -20.51
CA HIS A 166 12.52 21.46 -21.71
C HIS A 166 13.84 20.68 -21.55
N ASP A 167 13.92 19.52 -22.19
CA ASP A 167 15.16 18.79 -22.49
C ASP A 167 15.36 18.81 -24.02
N GLY A 168 16.31 19.63 -24.47
CA GLY A 168 16.40 20.03 -25.88
C GLY A 168 15.09 20.67 -26.36
N ASP A 169 14.54 20.15 -27.46
CA ASP A 169 13.27 20.63 -28.03
C ASP A 169 12.03 20.02 -27.36
N ILE A 170 12.21 19.05 -26.47
CA ILE A 170 11.09 18.28 -25.89
C ILE A 170 10.68 18.90 -24.55
N PRO A 171 9.41 19.35 -24.39
CA PRO A 171 8.92 19.82 -23.11
C PRO A 171 8.89 18.69 -22.08
N LEU A 172 9.46 18.90 -20.89
CA LEU A 172 9.52 17.87 -19.84
C LEU A 172 8.14 17.46 -19.30
N ARG A 173 7.09 18.26 -19.56
CA ARG A 173 5.69 17.85 -19.30
C ARG A 173 5.27 16.60 -20.09
N GLN A 174 5.95 16.29 -21.20
CA GLN A 174 5.73 15.11 -22.03
C GLN A 174 6.46 13.86 -21.52
N LEU A 175 7.25 13.96 -20.45
CA LEU A 175 7.86 12.78 -19.83
C LEU A 175 6.78 11.78 -19.38
N GLY A 176 7.13 10.50 -19.43
CA GLY A 176 6.32 9.45 -18.82
C GLY A 176 6.04 9.74 -17.34
N LEU A 177 4.90 9.27 -16.85
CA LEU A 177 4.35 9.60 -15.52
C LEU A 177 5.38 9.49 -14.39
N GLY A 178 6.13 8.38 -14.34
CA GLY A 178 7.14 8.15 -13.30
C GLY A 178 8.30 9.15 -13.32
N SER A 179 8.90 9.37 -14.48
CA SER A 179 9.98 10.37 -14.65
C SER A 179 9.49 11.77 -14.30
N ARG A 180 8.26 12.11 -14.72
CA ARG A 180 7.63 13.38 -14.41
C ARG A 180 7.43 13.57 -12.89
N ARG A 181 6.92 12.56 -12.18
CA ARG A 181 6.76 12.59 -10.72
C ARG A 181 8.08 12.75 -9.99
N MET A 182 9.10 11.98 -10.38
CA MET A 182 10.45 12.08 -9.80
C MET A 182 11.01 13.50 -9.93
N LEU A 183 10.92 14.09 -11.13
CA LEU A 183 11.39 15.45 -11.39
C LEU A 183 10.61 16.49 -10.57
N LEU A 184 9.28 16.39 -10.56
CA LEU A 184 8.42 17.28 -9.80
C LEU A 184 8.73 17.25 -8.30
N CYS A 185 8.92 16.07 -7.73
CA CYS A 185 9.32 15.92 -6.34
C CYS A 185 10.65 16.63 -6.06
N GLY A 186 11.64 16.46 -6.94
CA GLY A 186 12.93 17.12 -6.81
C GLY A 186 12.82 18.65 -6.87
N ILE A 187 12.07 19.19 -7.84
CA ILE A 187 11.85 20.64 -7.99
C ILE A 187 11.10 21.22 -6.77
N GLN A 188 10.05 20.55 -6.31
CA GLN A 188 9.29 21.00 -5.14
C GLN A 188 10.15 20.98 -3.88
N LYS A 189 10.97 19.94 -3.70
CA LYS A 189 11.91 19.85 -2.58
C LYS A 189 12.93 20.99 -2.52
N MET A 190 13.39 21.48 -3.68
CA MET A 190 14.30 22.63 -3.76
C MET A 190 13.68 23.92 -3.21
N GLY A 191 12.35 24.05 -3.27
CA GLY A 191 11.62 25.20 -2.74
C GLY A 191 11.09 25.02 -1.32
N LEU A 192 11.44 23.92 -0.63
CA LEU A 192 11.04 23.71 0.76
C LEU A 192 11.97 24.47 1.71
N GLU A 193 11.36 25.10 2.72
CA GLU A 193 12.02 25.86 3.78
C GLU A 193 12.23 24.98 5.03
N GLU A 194 13.01 25.47 6.00
CA GLU A 194 13.17 24.81 7.30
C GLU A 194 11.82 24.76 8.06
N GLY A 195 11.53 23.65 8.71
CA GLY A 195 10.25 23.38 9.37
C GLY A 195 9.11 22.97 8.43
N HIS A 196 9.40 22.58 7.18
CA HIS A 196 8.34 22.25 6.23
C HIS A 196 7.53 21.00 6.65
N ILE A 197 6.25 20.98 6.28
CA ILE A 197 5.41 19.78 6.36
C ILE A 197 5.03 19.39 4.93
N THR A 198 5.39 18.18 4.51
CA THR A 198 5.12 17.70 3.15
C THR A 198 4.30 16.42 3.18
N LEU A 199 3.13 16.45 2.53
CA LEU A 199 2.28 15.30 2.31
C LEU A 199 2.63 14.68 0.95
N PHE A 200 2.80 13.36 0.92
CA PHE A 200 3.00 12.58 -0.29
C PHE A 200 1.93 11.51 -0.38
N ASP A 201 1.03 11.67 -1.34
CA ASP A 201 0.00 10.67 -1.60
C ASP A 201 0.50 9.59 -2.56
N GLU A 202 0.27 8.33 -2.21
CA GLU A 202 0.66 7.13 -2.96
C GLU A 202 2.07 7.28 -3.56
N VAL A 203 3.09 7.26 -2.69
CA VAL A 203 4.48 7.54 -3.08
C VAL A 203 4.97 6.63 -4.21
N GLU A 204 4.41 5.43 -4.34
CA GLU A 204 4.70 4.45 -5.39
C GLU A 204 4.03 4.71 -6.75
N PHE A 205 2.99 5.54 -6.84
CA PHE A 205 2.10 5.54 -8.01
C PHE A 205 2.85 5.91 -9.32
N GLY A 206 2.78 5.05 -10.34
CA GLY A 206 3.49 5.26 -11.60
C GLY A 206 5.03 5.18 -11.51
N LEU A 207 5.58 4.62 -10.42
CA LEU A 207 7.02 4.38 -10.25
C LEU A 207 7.33 2.89 -10.22
N GLU A 208 8.41 2.50 -10.89
CA GLU A 208 8.99 1.16 -10.78
C GLU A 208 9.70 0.99 -9.41
N PRO A 209 9.86 -0.24 -8.88
CA PRO A 209 10.41 -0.48 -7.55
C PRO A 209 11.75 0.22 -7.26
N HIS A 210 12.68 0.20 -8.21
CA HIS A 210 13.99 0.83 -8.05
C HIS A 210 13.91 2.38 -7.96
N ARG A 211 12.89 2.99 -8.58
CA ARG A 211 12.64 4.43 -8.46
C ARG A 211 12.00 4.79 -7.13
N ILE A 212 11.12 3.94 -6.61
CA ILE A 212 10.54 4.07 -5.26
C ILE A 212 11.66 4.12 -4.21
N THR A 213 12.57 3.14 -4.22
CA THR A 213 13.73 3.12 -3.31
C THR A 213 14.55 4.40 -3.40
N ARG A 214 14.81 4.91 -4.62
CA ARG A 214 15.56 6.16 -4.83
C ARG A 214 14.82 7.38 -4.29
N LEU A 215 13.50 7.44 -4.49
CA LEU A 215 12.66 8.52 -4.01
C LEU A 215 12.59 8.55 -2.48
N ILE A 216 12.33 7.40 -1.84
CA ILE A 216 12.30 7.28 -0.38
C ILE A 216 13.64 7.70 0.22
N LYS A 217 14.76 7.25 -0.36
CA LYS A 217 16.09 7.70 0.08
C LYS A 217 16.22 9.22 0.00
N HIS A 218 15.78 9.81 -1.10
CA HIS A 218 15.85 11.26 -1.29
C HIS A 218 14.98 12.04 -0.31
N VAL A 219 13.80 11.51 0.04
CA VAL A 219 12.92 12.08 1.07
C VAL A 219 13.56 11.96 2.45
N ARG A 220 14.05 10.76 2.82
CA ARG A 220 14.69 10.49 4.12
C ARG A 220 15.94 11.35 4.38
N GLU A 221 16.72 11.65 3.36
CA GLU A 221 17.92 12.48 3.48
C GLU A 221 17.61 13.97 3.74
N ASP A 222 16.35 14.40 3.59
CA ASP A 222 15.95 15.77 3.91
C ASP A 222 15.58 15.89 5.38
N GLN A 223 16.42 16.60 6.14
CA GLN A 223 16.25 16.80 7.59
C GLN A 223 15.63 18.15 7.94
N ARG A 224 15.25 18.95 6.93
CA ARG A 224 14.72 20.31 7.11
C ARG A 224 13.25 20.32 7.54
N GLY A 225 12.57 19.18 7.55
CA GLY A 225 11.15 19.11 7.86
C GLY A 225 10.60 17.70 7.91
N GLN A 226 9.28 17.59 7.94
CA GLN A 226 8.55 16.33 8.10
C GLN A 226 7.85 15.90 6.81
N TYR A 227 7.83 14.59 6.58
CA TYR A 227 7.13 13.97 5.46
C TYR A 227 6.09 12.98 5.97
N PHE A 228 4.86 13.11 5.48
CA PHE A 228 3.80 12.14 5.69
C PHE A 228 3.50 11.46 4.37
N LEU A 229 3.72 10.14 4.31
CA LEU A 229 3.56 9.35 3.10
C LEU A 229 2.37 8.40 3.28
N THR A 230 1.49 8.31 2.28
CA THR A 230 0.54 7.20 2.17
C THR A 230 1.09 6.16 1.19
N THR A 231 0.80 4.88 1.44
CA THR A 231 1.24 3.80 0.55
C THR A 231 0.35 2.57 0.68
N HIS A 232 0.16 1.91 -0.46
CA HIS A 232 -0.37 0.56 -0.62
C HIS A 232 0.70 -0.38 -1.23
N SER A 233 1.98 -0.01 -1.18
CA SER A 233 3.05 -0.73 -1.84
C SER A 233 3.89 -1.55 -0.87
N PRO A 234 3.97 -2.88 -1.07
CA PRO A 234 4.94 -3.71 -0.36
C PRO A 234 6.39 -3.22 -0.55
N THR A 235 6.71 -2.62 -1.70
CA THR A 235 8.05 -2.07 -1.96
C THR A 235 8.37 -0.91 -1.02
N VAL A 236 7.43 0.01 -0.81
CA VAL A 236 7.61 1.14 0.12
C VAL A 236 7.79 0.62 1.54
N LEU A 237 6.92 -0.31 1.98
CA LEU A 237 7.00 -0.91 3.31
C LEU A 237 8.35 -1.61 3.58
N ARG A 238 9.01 -2.19 2.56
CA ARG A 238 10.33 -2.82 2.70
C ARG A 238 11.45 -1.79 2.97
N GLU A 239 11.32 -0.61 2.39
CA GLU A 239 12.29 0.49 2.52
C GLU A 239 12.14 1.26 3.83
N LEU A 240 10.93 1.30 4.39
CA LEU A 240 10.65 1.97 5.66
C LEU A 240 11.12 1.13 6.87
N THR A 241 11.36 1.82 7.98
CA THR A 241 11.66 1.23 9.29
C THR A 241 10.41 1.19 10.16
N VAL A 242 10.41 0.35 11.20
CA VAL A 242 9.28 0.24 12.13
C VAL A 242 8.92 1.58 12.77
N LYS A 243 9.93 2.44 13.02
CA LYS A 243 9.76 3.80 13.55
C LYS A 243 9.01 4.75 12.61
N GLU A 244 9.10 4.48 11.31
CA GLU A 244 8.47 5.29 10.28
C GLU A 244 7.05 4.80 9.95
N LEU A 245 6.62 3.65 10.50
CA LEU A 245 5.36 3.00 10.13
C LEU A 245 4.23 3.29 11.12
N HIS A 246 3.12 3.74 10.55
CA HIS A 246 1.86 3.97 11.25
C HIS A 246 0.75 3.23 10.51
N VAL A 247 0.01 2.38 11.23
CA VAL A 247 -1.11 1.62 10.67
C VAL A 247 -2.40 2.37 10.95
N VAL A 248 -3.14 2.70 9.90
CA VAL A 248 -4.40 3.43 9.99
C VAL A 248 -5.57 2.46 9.83
N HIS A 249 -6.42 2.38 10.85
CA HIS A 249 -7.67 1.62 10.82
C HIS A 249 -8.86 2.57 10.86
N SER A 250 -9.92 2.24 10.11
CA SER A 250 -11.20 2.94 10.18
C SER A 250 -12.31 1.93 10.42
N LYS A 251 -12.98 2.03 11.57
CA LYS A 251 -14.10 1.14 11.95
C LYS A 251 -15.28 1.97 12.42
N ALA A 252 -16.42 1.80 11.76
CA ALA A 252 -17.66 2.53 12.05
C ALA A 252 -17.47 4.06 12.15
N GLY A 253 -16.63 4.64 11.29
CA GLY A 253 -16.33 6.08 11.26
C GLY A 253 -15.30 6.55 12.29
N VAL A 254 -14.78 5.66 13.15
CA VAL A 254 -13.69 5.97 14.08
C VAL A 254 -12.36 5.58 13.43
N VAL A 255 -11.48 6.57 13.27
CA VAL A 255 -10.11 6.37 12.79
C VAL A 255 -9.18 6.17 13.99
N GLN A 256 -8.39 5.10 13.94
CA GLN A 256 -7.31 4.82 14.87
C GLN A 256 -6.00 4.75 14.07
N ILE A 257 -4.96 5.41 14.57
CA ILE A 257 -3.61 5.29 14.00
C ILE A 257 -2.74 4.68 15.09
N ILE A 258 -2.09 3.58 14.76
CA ILE A 258 -1.27 2.81 15.68
C ILE A 258 0.17 2.89 15.19
N SER A 259 1.06 3.45 16.01
CA SER A 259 2.49 3.49 15.72
C SER A 259 3.08 2.09 15.86
N ALA A 260 3.85 1.65 14.87
CA ALA A 260 4.53 0.37 14.97
C ALA A 260 5.72 0.43 15.96
N ALA A 261 6.22 1.61 16.33
CA ALA A 261 7.32 1.75 17.28
C ALA A 261 6.90 1.46 18.73
N GLU A 262 5.73 1.95 19.16
CA GLU A 262 5.29 1.95 20.56
C GLU A 262 4.97 0.55 21.11
N HIS A 263 4.55 -0.38 20.23
CA HIS A 263 4.09 -1.70 20.65
C HIS A 263 5.21 -2.75 20.81
N GLY A 264 6.45 -2.30 21.07
CA GLY A 264 7.58 -3.20 21.34
C GLY A 264 8.01 -4.05 20.14
N LEU A 265 7.58 -3.70 18.92
CA LEU A 265 7.96 -4.41 17.70
C LEU A 265 9.46 -4.31 17.43
N GLU A 266 10.14 -3.27 17.91
CA GLU A 266 11.60 -3.15 17.86
C GLU A 266 12.31 -4.27 18.64
N GLN A 267 11.76 -4.69 19.78
CA GLN A 267 12.35 -5.72 20.65
C GLN A 267 12.11 -7.15 20.12
N LEU A 268 11.18 -7.33 19.19
CA LEU A 268 10.72 -8.62 18.69
C LEU A 268 11.45 -9.07 17.38
N GLU A 269 12.58 -8.44 17.03
CA GLU A 269 13.29 -8.60 15.74
C GLU A 269 12.37 -8.37 14.52
N VAL A 270 11.34 -7.51 14.68
CA VAL A 270 10.21 -7.47 13.74
C VAL A 270 10.56 -6.76 12.45
N GLN A 271 11.62 -5.96 12.38
CA GLN A 271 11.97 -5.28 11.13
C GLN A 271 12.30 -6.27 10.00
N GLY A 272 13.02 -7.37 10.30
CA GLY A 272 13.27 -8.44 9.33
C GLY A 272 11.97 -9.14 8.91
N LYS A 273 11.06 -9.32 9.88
CA LYS A 273 9.76 -9.98 9.69
C LYS A 273 8.76 -9.10 8.93
N ILE A 274 8.74 -7.78 9.13
CA ILE A 274 7.92 -6.82 8.38
C ILE A 274 8.29 -6.86 6.91
N ARG A 275 9.59 -6.80 6.62
CA ARG A 275 10.09 -6.86 5.23
C ARG A 275 9.69 -8.14 4.51
N SER A 276 9.61 -9.25 5.24
CA SER A 276 9.17 -10.53 4.70
C SER A 276 7.65 -10.74 4.70
N SER A 277 6.88 -9.82 5.29
CA SER A 277 5.43 -9.96 5.56
C SER A 277 4.65 -8.71 5.12
N THR A 278 5.19 -7.94 4.18
CA THR A 278 4.68 -6.63 3.79
C THR A 278 3.25 -6.64 3.29
N GLU A 279 2.84 -7.74 2.66
CA GLU A 279 1.52 -7.97 2.13
C GLU A 279 0.48 -8.04 3.26
N ALA A 280 0.82 -8.63 4.41
CA ALA A 280 -0.07 -8.72 5.56
C ALA A 280 -0.35 -7.35 6.22
N PHE A 281 0.54 -6.35 6.03
CA PHE A 281 0.30 -4.98 6.48
C PHE A 281 -0.73 -4.22 5.62
N LEU A 282 -1.06 -4.76 4.45
CA LEU A 282 -2.03 -4.17 3.53
C LEU A 282 -3.40 -4.88 3.61
N ALA A 283 -3.52 -5.85 4.50
CA ALA A 283 -4.73 -6.64 4.71
C ALA A 283 -5.63 -6.04 5.79
N LYS A 284 -6.90 -6.42 5.79
CA LYS A 284 -7.81 -6.15 6.92
C LYS A 284 -7.69 -7.23 7.99
N LYS A 285 -7.47 -8.47 7.55
CA LYS A 285 -7.38 -9.66 8.38
C LYS A 285 -6.15 -10.47 8.01
N VAL A 286 -5.54 -11.13 8.99
CA VAL A 286 -4.34 -11.95 8.79
C VAL A 286 -4.56 -13.35 9.33
N VAL A 287 -4.33 -14.36 8.49
CA VAL A 287 -4.19 -15.76 8.91
C VAL A 287 -2.71 -16.07 9.00
N VAL A 288 -2.20 -16.27 10.22
CA VAL A 288 -0.81 -16.69 10.42
C VAL A 288 -0.75 -18.20 10.22
N CYS A 289 -0.19 -18.62 9.10
CA CYS A 289 0.08 -20.00 8.76
C CYS A 289 1.48 -20.39 9.25
N GLU A 290 1.67 -21.62 9.72
CA GLU A 290 2.99 -22.09 10.13
C GLU A 290 4.04 -21.96 9.03
N GLY A 291 3.70 -22.41 7.82
CA GLY A 291 4.61 -22.44 6.69
C GLY A 291 3.94 -22.24 5.34
N ALA A 292 4.77 -22.27 4.29
CA ALA A 292 4.35 -22.19 2.90
C ALA A 292 3.37 -23.29 2.48
N THR A 293 3.42 -24.47 3.09
CA THR A 293 2.51 -25.59 2.78
C THR A 293 1.09 -25.26 3.22
N GLU A 294 0.91 -24.75 4.43
CA GLU A 294 -0.38 -24.33 4.98
C GLU A 294 -0.94 -23.14 4.20
N VAL A 295 -0.09 -22.17 3.84
CA VAL A 295 -0.49 -21.07 2.94
C VAL A 295 -1.03 -21.61 1.61
N GLY A 296 -0.31 -22.53 0.97
CA GLY A 296 -0.77 -23.17 -0.26
C GLY A 296 -2.09 -23.92 -0.08
N PHE A 297 -2.16 -24.75 0.95
CA PHE A 297 -3.33 -25.58 1.24
C PHE A 297 -4.59 -24.75 1.49
N VAL A 298 -4.46 -23.62 2.20
CA VAL A 298 -5.58 -22.68 2.42
C VAL A 298 -5.97 -21.94 1.15
N ARG A 299 -5.03 -21.66 0.21
CA ARG A 299 -5.38 -21.10 -1.11
C ARG A 299 -6.22 -22.06 -1.94
N GLY A 300 -5.86 -23.33 -1.98
CA GLY A 300 -6.70 -24.32 -2.66
C GLY A 300 -8.05 -24.51 -1.97
N PHE A 301 -8.11 -24.32 -0.64
CA PHE A 301 -9.38 -24.29 0.09
C PHE A 301 -10.24 -23.07 -0.26
N ASP A 302 -9.64 -21.89 -0.44
CA ASP A 302 -10.31 -20.69 -0.96
C ASP A 302 -10.99 -20.98 -2.30
N ASP A 303 -10.24 -21.53 -3.27
CA ASP A 303 -10.77 -21.90 -4.58
C ASP A 303 -11.95 -22.88 -4.51
N HIS A 304 -11.89 -23.86 -3.60
CA HIS A 304 -13.00 -24.79 -3.36
C HIS A 304 -14.24 -24.09 -2.79
N GLN A 305 -14.07 -23.13 -1.89
CA GLN A 305 -15.17 -22.38 -1.30
C GLN A 305 -15.79 -21.42 -2.34
N VAL A 306 -14.97 -20.79 -3.18
CA VAL A 306 -15.42 -20.02 -4.36
C VAL A 306 -16.20 -20.90 -5.32
N GLY A 307 -15.74 -22.13 -5.58
CA GLY A 307 -16.46 -23.12 -6.38
C GLY A 307 -17.83 -23.51 -5.81
N LYS A 308 -18.05 -23.31 -4.50
CA LYS A 308 -19.34 -23.47 -3.82
C LYS A 308 -20.20 -22.19 -3.79
N GLY A 309 -19.75 -21.12 -4.45
CA GLY A 309 -20.47 -19.84 -4.51
C GLY A 309 -20.26 -18.95 -3.28
N LYS A 310 -19.21 -19.19 -2.48
CA LYS A 310 -18.81 -18.29 -1.38
C LYS A 310 -17.86 -17.20 -1.87
N ASP A 311 -17.74 -16.14 -1.10
CA ASP A 311 -16.81 -15.05 -1.39
C ASP A 311 -15.36 -15.48 -1.10
N PRO A 312 -14.38 -15.09 -1.95
CA PRO A 312 -12.99 -15.45 -1.76
C PRO A 312 -12.36 -14.75 -0.55
N LEU A 313 -11.22 -15.25 -0.07
CA LEU A 313 -10.41 -14.61 0.98
C LEU A 313 -10.13 -13.12 0.69
N SER A 314 -9.85 -12.80 -0.58
CA SER A 314 -9.57 -11.43 -1.02
C SER A 314 -10.76 -10.47 -0.86
N TYR A 315 -11.99 -10.96 -0.99
CA TYR A 315 -13.20 -10.17 -0.74
C TYR A 315 -13.30 -9.74 0.73
N HIS A 316 -12.95 -10.66 1.64
CA HIS A 316 -12.91 -10.40 3.07
C HIS A 316 -11.65 -9.64 3.53
N GLY A 317 -10.74 -9.31 2.60
CA GLY A 317 -9.48 -8.63 2.89
C GLY A 317 -8.55 -9.47 3.77
N VAL A 318 -8.55 -10.79 3.59
CA VAL A 318 -7.69 -11.74 4.31
C VAL A 318 -6.38 -11.94 3.55
N GLU A 319 -5.26 -11.79 4.26
CA GLU A 319 -3.94 -12.19 3.78
C GLU A 319 -3.42 -13.40 4.56
N LEU A 320 -2.79 -14.34 3.84
CA LEU A 320 -2.17 -15.53 4.42
C LEU A 320 -0.69 -15.26 4.69
N LEU A 321 -0.30 -15.23 5.95
CA LEU A 321 1.06 -14.94 6.38
C LEU A 321 1.83 -16.23 6.67
N ASP A 322 2.90 -16.47 5.91
CA ASP A 322 3.88 -17.55 6.16
C ASP A 322 4.79 -17.19 7.34
N ALA A 323 4.61 -17.86 8.48
CA ALA A 323 5.44 -17.66 9.67
C ALA A 323 6.86 -18.23 9.53
N ARG A 324 7.13 -19.05 8.50
CA ARG A 324 8.41 -19.73 8.28
C ARG A 324 8.83 -20.58 9.47
N GLY A 325 7.86 -21.31 10.03
CA GLY A 325 8.01 -22.30 11.10
C GLY A 325 7.32 -21.91 12.42
N ALA A 326 6.94 -22.94 13.18
CA ALA A 326 6.17 -22.85 14.43
C ALA A 326 6.69 -21.80 15.43
N LYS A 327 8.01 -21.69 15.60
CA LYS A 327 8.66 -20.76 16.55
C LYS A 327 8.31 -19.28 16.34
N ASN A 328 7.91 -18.90 15.13
CA ASN A 328 7.62 -17.51 14.78
C ASN A 328 6.13 -17.14 14.92
N ILE A 329 5.25 -18.13 14.99
CA ILE A 329 3.79 -17.96 14.97
C ILE A 329 3.34 -17.01 16.07
N LYS A 330 3.71 -17.31 17.32
CA LYS A 330 3.32 -16.52 18.49
C LYS A 330 3.75 -15.05 18.37
N GLY A 331 4.99 -14.82 17.96
CA GLY A 331 5.55 -13.48 17.82
C GLY A 331 4.82 -12.66 16.75
N LEU A 332 4.57 -13.27 15.58
CA LEU A 332 3.84 -12.62 14.48
C LEU A 332 2.38 -12.35 14.83
N ALA A 333 1.69 -13.34 15.40
CA ALA A 333 0.29 -13.19 15.78
C ALA A 333 0.09 -12.06 16.81
N LYS A 334 0.96 -11.99 17.83
CA LYS A 334 0.95 -10.89 18.80
C LYS A 334 1.28 -9.54 18.16
N ALA A 335 2.26 -9.49 17.26
CA ALA A 335 2.66 -8.27 16.58
C ALA A 335 1.50 -7.67 15.77
N PHE A 336 0.86 -8.46 14.90
CA PHE A 336 -0.30 -7.99 14.13
C PHE A 336 -1.49 -7.66 15.03
N LYS A 337 -1.73 -8.44 16.09
CA LYS A 337 -2.80 -8.12 17.04
C LYS A 337 -2.59 -6.78 17.75
N ALA A 338 -1.35 -6.48 18.18
CA ALA A 338 -0.99 -5.22 18.81
C ALA A 338 -1.15 -4.02 17.86
N LEU A 339 -0.92 -4.24 16.56
CA LEU A 339 -1.15 -3.25 15.51
C LEU A 339 -2.64 -3.10 15.10
N GLY A 340 -3.57 -3.74 15.82
CA GLY A 340 -5.01 -3.58 15.62
C GLY A 340 -5.62 -4.48 14.55
N TYR A 341 -4.86 -5.40 13.95
CA TYR A 341 -5.40 -6.33 12.94
C TYR A 341 -6.29 -7.41 13.59
N GLU A 342 -7.24 -7.92 12.82
CA GLU A 342 -7.91 -9.17 13.12
C GLU A 342 -7.01 -10.34 12.72
N VAL A 343 -6.69 -11.21 13.67
CA VAL A 343 -5.71 -12.28 13.49
C VAL A 343 -6.30 -13.62 13.89
N THR A 344 -6.01 -14.66 13.13
CA THR A 344 -6.18 -16.08 13.51
C THR A 344 -4.92 -16.85 13.14
N VAL A 345 -4.72 -18.01 13.77
CA VAL A 345 -3.57 -18.90 13.51
C VAL A 345 -4.05 -20.23 12.93
N LEU A 346 -3.32 -20.74 11.93
CA LEU A 346 -3.37 -22.13 11.48
C LEU A 346 -1.98 -22.75 11.65
N ALA A 347 -1.86 -23.75 12.51
CA ALA A 347 -0.57 -24.35 12.87
C ALA A 347 -0.66 -25.87 12.99
N ASP A 348 0.48 -26.52 12.82
CA ASP A 348 0.60 -27.94 13.17
C ASP A 348 0.71 -28.10 14.70
N ALA A 349 0.40 -29.29 15.19
CA ALA A 349 0.45 -29.61 16.62
C ALA A 349 1.62 -30.52 17.00
N ASP A 350 2.52 -30.78 16.05
CA ASP A 350 3.60 -31.77 16.11
C ASP A 350 4.90 -31.27 16.76
N SER A 351 5.04 -29.95 16.95
CA SER A 351 6.27 -29.30 17.46
C SER A 351 5.98 -28.49 18.72
N THR A 352 5.62 -29.19 19.80
CA THR A 352 5.28 -28.58 21.10
C THR A 352 6.40 -27.74 21.73
N GLU A 353 7.65 -27.98 21.32
CA GLU A 353 8.82 -27.21 21.73
C GLU A 353 8.89 -25.82 21.07
N ASN A 354 8.29 -25.65 19.90
CA ASN A 354 8.30 -24.40 19.14
C ASN A 354 6.95 -23.66 19.22
N PHE A 355 5.84 -24.40 19.37
CA PHE A 355 4.51 -23.85 19.60
C PHE A 355 3.71 -24.79 20.50
N SER A 356 3.57 -24.42 21.77
CA SER A 356 2.95 -25.23 22.81
C SER A 356 1.46 -24.92 23.02
N GLU A 357 0.73 -25.81 23.70
CA GLU A 357 -0.64 -25.53 24.16
C GLU A 357 -0.74 -24.28 25.05
N ALA A 358 0.33 -23.95 25.79
CA ALA A 358 0.41 -22.72 26.58
C ALA A 358 0.52 -21.48 25.68
N ASP A 359 1.23 -21.57 24.56
CA ASP A 359 1.31 -20.49 23.57
C ASP A 359 -0.05 -20.29 22.87
N GLU A 360 -0.73 -21.39 22.52
CA GLU A 360 -2.10 -21.35 22.00
C GLU A 360 -3.06 -20.67 23.00
N ALA A 361 -3.05 -21.11 24.26
CA ALA A 361 -3.92 -20.54 25.30
C ALA A 361 -3.66 -19.04 25.51
N GLU A 362 -2.39 -18.61 25.43
CA GLU A 362 -2.03 -17.21 25.53
C GLU A 362 -2.58 -16.38 24.35
N LEU A 363 -2.47 -16.88 23.12
CA LEU A 363 -3.03 -16.21 21.94
C LEU A 363 -4.56 -16.11 22.00
N VAL A 364 -5.24 -17.18 22.41
CA VAL A 364 -6.69 -17.18 22.60
C VAL A 364 -7.11 -16.15 23.65
N LYS A 365 -6.37 -16.01 24.75
CA LYS A 365 -6.61 -14.99 25.78
C LYS A 365 -6.47 -13.57 25.24
N LEU A 366 -5.61 -13.36 24.23
CA LEU A 366 -5.46 -12.08 23.51
C LEU A 366 -6.53 -11.86 22.43
N GLY A 367 -7.51 -12.77 22.30
CA GLY A 367 -8.55 -12.71 21.28
C GLY A 367 -8.04 -13.06 19.88
N VAL A 368 -6.99 -13.89 19.79
CA VAL A 368 -6.49 -14.48 18.55
C VAL A 368 -6.91 -15.96 18.53
N PRO A 369 -7.91 -16.35 17.75
CA PRO A 369 -8.29 -17.76 17.61
C PRO A 369 -7.14 -18.58 17.02
N VAL A 370 -7.01 -19.81 17.49
CA VAL A 370 -6.01 -20.77 17.01
C VAL A 370 -6.71 -22.01 16.46
N VAL A 371 -6.20 -22.50 15.34
CA VAL A 371 -6.63 -23.73 14.68
C VAL A 371 -5.39 -24.63 14.57
N THR A 372 -5.32 -25.63 15.44
CA THR A 372 -4.26 -26.65 15.53
C THR A 372 -4.85 -28.03 15.32
N TRP A 373 -4.14 -28.98 14.71
CA TRP A 373 -4.66 -30.33 14.45
C TRP A 373 -4.67 -31.22 15.71
N ASP A 374 -5.64 -32.13 15.81
CA ASP A 374 -5.73 -33.03 16.97
C ASP A 374 -4.63 -34.09 16.94
N ASN A 375 -4.27 -34.59 18.12
CA ASN A 375 -3.31 -35.69 18.33
C ASN A 375 -1.86 -35.37 17.94
N LYS A 376 -1.46 -34.09 17.99
CA LYS A 376 -0.08 -33.65 17.75
C LYS A 376 0.44 -34.01 16.36
N LEU A 377 -0.42 -33.88 15.35
CA LEU A 377 -0.11 -34.22 13.97
C LEU A 377 0.26 -32.96 13.18
N SER A 378 1.07 -33.14 12.12
CA SER A 378 1.19 -32.14 11.06
C SER A 378 -0.02 -32.15 10.14
N LEU A 379 -0.13 -31.15 9.28
CA LEU A 379 -1.13 -31.09 8.22
C LEU A 379 -1.12 -32.36 7.35
N GLU A 380 0.05 -32.84 6.91
CA GLU A 380 0.14 -34.06 6.10
C GLU A 380 -0.35 -35.28 6.86
N GLU A 381 0.11 -35.46 8.10
CA GLU A 381 -0.30 -36.59 8.92
C GLU A 381 -1.80 -36.55 9.22
N ARG A 382 -2.35 -35.39 9.59
CA ARG A 382 -3.77 -35.20 9.84
C ARG A 382 -4.61 -35.51 8.61
N ALA A 383 -4.23 -34.97 7.45
CA ALA A 383 -4.95 -35.20 6.21
C ALA A 383 -5.00 -36.69 5.85
N MET A 384 -3.88 -37.42 5.95
CA MET A 384 -3.87 -38.85 5.63
C MET A 384 -4.69 -39.71 6.60
N GLN A 385 -4.98 -39.24 7.82
CA GLN A 385 -5.90 -39.92 8.73
C GLN A 385 -7.37 -39.64 8.41
N ASP A 386 -7.68 -38.49 7.83
CA ASP A 386 -9.06 -38.01 7.69
C ASP A 386 -9.69 -38.15 6.33
N ILE A 387 -8.93 -37.89 5.28
CA ILE A 387 -9.50 -37.87 3.94
C ILE A 387 -9.90 -39.31 3.54
N PRO A 388 -10.93 -39.48 2.70
CA PRO A 388 -11.30 -40.79 2.18
C PRO A 388 -10.11 -41.47 1.48
N TRP A 389 -10.07 -42.80 1.45
CA TRP A 389 -8.92 -43.54 0.90
C TRP A 389 -8.61 -43.14 -0.54
N SER A 390 -9.63 -42.87 -1.35
CA SER A 390 -9.48 -42.37 -2.72
C SER A 390 -8.69 -41.05 -2.77
N ALA A 391 -8.90 -40.14 -1.82
CA ALA A 391 -8.15 -38.89 -1.70
C ALA A 391 -6.73 -39.09 -1.15
N VAL A 392 -6.51 -40.10 -0.29
CA VAL A 392 -5.15 -40.52 0.09
C VAL A 392 -4.38 -40.99 -1.14
N LEU A 393 -4.95 -41.90 -1.94
CA LEU A 393 -4.34 -42.38 -3.16
C LEU A 393 -4.10 -41.24 -4.17
N ALA A 394 -5.03 -40.29 -4.29
CA ALA A 394 -4.84 -39.09 -5.11
C ALA A 394 -3.65 -38.24 -4.64
N SER A 395 -3.46 -38.09 -3.33
CA SER A 395 -2.31 -37.38 -2.74
C SER A 395 -0.99 -38.08 -3.04
N VAL A 396 -0.96 -39.42 -2.92
CA VAL A 396 0.23 -40.23 -3.25
C VAL A 396 0.52 -40.18 -4.75
N GLN A 397 -0.52 -40.25 -5.60
CA GLN A 397 -0.40 -40.13 -7.05
C GLN A 397 0.16 -38.77 -7.47
N LEU A 398 -0.32 -37.69 -6.85
CA LEU A 398 0.18 -36.34 -7.06
C LEU A 398 1.68 -36.25 -6.73
N ALA A 399 2.07 -36.74 -5.55
CA ALA A 399 3.47 -36.77 -5.15
C ALA A 399 4.35 -37.61 -6.10
N GLN A 400 3.85 -38.76 -6.57
CA GLN A 400 4.59 -39.63 -7.50
C GLN A 400 4.72 -39.03 -8.90
N SER A 401 3.62 -38.61 -9.49
CA SER A 401 3.55 -38.30 -10.92
C SER A 401 3.86 -36.85 -11.23
N GLU A 402 3.30 -35.92 -10.46
CA GLU A 402 3.49 -34.49 -10.73
C GLU A 402 4.77 -33.99 -10.07
N PHE A 403 5.09 -34.47 -8.86
CA PHE A 403 6.27 -34.01 -8.12
C PHE A 403 7.46 -34.98 -8.17
N ALA A 404 7.32 -36.10 -8.88
CA ALA A 404 8.38 -37.07 -9.16
C ALA A 404 9.06 -37.68 -7.91
N TYR A 405 8.35 -37.80 -6.79
CA TYR A 405 8.88 -38.45 -5.60
C TYR A 405 8.86 -39.99 -5.73
N PRO A 406 9.87 -40.70 -5.19
CA PRO A 406 9.87 -42.16 -5.09
C PRO A 406 8.95 -42.62 -3.94
N VAL A 407 7.64 -42.37 -4.09
CA VAL A 407 6.66 -42.49 -2.99
C VAL A 407 6.62 -43.89 -2.40
N ARG A 408 6.76 -44.95 -3.21
CA ARG A 408 6.71 -46.34 -2.74
C ARG A 408 7.82 -46.62 -1.74
N ASP A 409 9.06 -46.25 -2.08
CA ASP A 409 10.22 -46.52 -1.22
C ASP A 409 10.17 -45.65 0.05
N GLN A 410 9.73 -44.39 -0.10
CA GLN A 410 9.57 -43.48 1.03
C GLN A 410 8.49 -43.99 2.00
N VAL A 411 7.32 -44.40 1.52
CA VAL A 411 6.25 -45.00 2.34
C VAL A 411 6.71 -46.32 2.96
N TYR A 412 7.32 -47.20 2.17
CA TYR A 412 7.84 -48.48 2.66
C TYR A 412 8.87 -48.29 3.79
N SER A 413 9.70 -47.25 3.72
CA SER A 413 10.66 -46.93 4.79
C SER A 413 9.97 -46.60 6.11
N LYS A 414 8.76 -46.04 6.09
CA LYS A 414 7.99 -45.60 7.26
C LYS A 414 6.97 -46.63 7.77
N LEU A 415 6.67 -47.68 7.00
CA LEU A 415 5.81 -48.78 7.46
C LEU A 415 6.41 -49.48 8.68
N VAL A 416 5.59 -49.69 9.71
CA VAL A 416 5.93 -50.47 10.90
C VAL A 416 5.97 -51.95 10.52
N ASP A 417 4.87 -52.46 9.98
CA ASP A 417 4.79 -53.80 9.43
C ASP A 417 5.26 -53.78 7.97
N LYS A 418 6.41 -54.40 7.71
CA LYS A 418 7.02 -54.47 6.37
C LYS A 418 6.23 -55.42 5.46
N ILE A 419 5.08 -54.95 5.01
CA ILE A 419 4.29 -55.57 3.94
C ILE A 419 4.83 -55.13 2.58
N GLU A 420 4.78 -56.04 1.61
CA GLU A 420 5.16 -55.70 0.25
C GLU A 420 4.11 -54.76 -0.37
N LEU A 421 4.55 -53.56 -0.75
CA LEU A 421 3.70 -52.61 -1.47
C LEU A 421 3.77 -52.90 -2.98
N ALA A 422 2.60 -52.99 -3.62
CA ALA A 422 2.50 -53.06 -5.07
C ALA A 422 3.14 -51.82 -5.73
N HIS A 423 3.67 -51.98 -6.95
CA HIS A 423 4.20 -50.85 -7.73
C HIS A 423 3.11 -49.86 -8.13
N GLU A 424 1.92 -50.36 -8.46
CA GLU A 424 0.76 -49.53 -8.77
C GLU A 424 0.09 -49.06 -7.48
N ILE A 425 0.07 -47.74 -7.25
CA ILE A 425 -0.53 -47.11 -6.06
C ILE A 425 -2.01 -47.50 -5.92
N GLN A 426 -2.73 -47.64 -7.04
CA GLN A 426 -4.15 -48.01 -7.05
C GLN A 426 -4.43 -49.40 -6.45
N LYS A 427 -3.41 -50.26 -6.33
CA LYS A 427 -3.53 -51.59 -5.72
C LYS A 427 -3.25 -51.59 -4.22
N TRP A 428 -2.92 -50.45 -3.62
CA TRP A 428 -2.66 -50.35 -2.19
C TRP A 428 -3.97 -50.51 -1.41
N ALA A 429 -4.01 -51.48 -0.50
CA ALA A 429 -5.14 -51.71 0.38
C ALA A 429 -5.07 -50.77 1.58
N GLU A 430 -6.20 -50.14 1.91
CA GLU A 430 -6.29 -49.23 3.05
C GLU A 430 -5.98 -49.96 4.37
N SER A 431 -5.12 -49.35 5.19
CA SER A 431 -4.93 -49.72 6.58
C SER A 431 -4.52 -48.50 7.41
N LYS A 432 -4.72 -48.56 8.72
CA LYS A 432 -4.31 -47.49 9.64
C LYS A 432 -2.79 -47.28 9.61
N ASP A 433 -2.03 -48.37 9.57
CA ASP A 433 -0.57 -48.31 9.51
C ASP A 433 -0.08 -47.71 8.20
N LEU A 434 -0.75 -48.02 7.09
CA LEU A 434 -0.41 -47.45 5.80
C LEU A 434 -0.73 -45.95 5.72
N ARG A 435 -1.90 -45.51 6.21
CA ARG A 435 -2.23 -44.07 6.32
C ARG A 435 -1.18 -43.32 7.13
N THR A 436 -0.75 -43.90 8.26
CA THR A 436 0.27 -43.33 9.14
C THR A 436 1.63 -43.26 8.44
N ALA A 437 2.05 -44.32 7.76
CA ALA A 437 3.30 -44.33 7.00
C ALA A 437 3.30 -43.33 5.84
N ILE A 438 2.17 -43.15 5.15
CA ILE A 438 2.01 -42.14 4.08
C ILE A 438 2.13 -40.73 4.65
N GLY A 439 1.43 -40.41 5.74
CA GLY A 439 1.52 -39.10 6.39
C GLY A 439 2.95 -38.77 6.83
N LEU A 440 3.61 -39.72 7.49
CA LEU A 440 5.01 -39.58 7.91
C LEU A 440 5.98 -39.40 6.73
N ALA A 441 5.76 -40.14 5.63
CA ALA A 441 6.56 -40.00 4.42
C ALA A 441 6.34 -38.63 3.78
N ALA A 442 5.10 -38.19 3.63
CA ALA A 442 4.75 -36.90 3.05
C ALA A 442 5.43 -35.74 3.78
N LYS A 443 5.36 -35.75 5.12
CA LYS A 443 6.01 -34.77 5.98
C LYS A 443 7.54 -34.84 5.92
N LYS A 444 8.13 -36.01 6.21
CA LYS A 444 9.60 -36.16 6.34
C LYS A 444 10.34 -36.06 5.00
N CYS A 445 9.66 -36.36 3.89
CA CYS A 445 10.21 -36.23 2.54
C CYS A 445 9.69 -34.98 1.82
N GLU A 446 8.99 -34.09 2.53
CA GLU A 446 8.61 -32.76 2.07
C GLU A 446 7.79 -32.76 0.76
N TRP A 447 6.88 -33.72 0.61
CA TRP A 447 6.11 -33.92 -0.64
C TRP A 447 5.40 -32.65 -1.09
N PHE A 448 4.86 -31.89 -0.13
CA PHE A 448 4.03 -30.71 -0.38
C PHE A 448 4.70 -29.41 0.09
N LYS A 449 6.03 -29.36 0.20
CA LYS A 449 6.78 -28.23 0.79
C LYS A 449 6.97 -27.03 -0.15
N ASN A 450 5.88 -26.31 -0.41
CA ASN A 450 5.80 -24.91 -0.85
C ASN A 450 4.33 -24.55 -1.14
N ILE A 451 4.07 -23.25 -1.41
CA ILE A 451 2.72 -22.73 -1.70
C ILE A 451 2.08 -23.46 -2.88
N SER A 452 2.76 -23.59 -4.02
CA SER A 452 2.17 -24.20 -5.22
C SER A 452 1.83 -25.68 -5.02
N LYS A 453 2.66 -26.44 -4.32
CA LYS A 453 2.41 -27.85 -4.02
C LYS A 453 1.29 -28.04 -3.01
N GLY A 454 1.22 -27.20 -1.97
CA GLY A 454 0.13 -27.22 -0.99
C GLY A 454 -1.22 -26.92 -1.63
N ASP A 455 -1.26 -25.93 -2.52
CA ASP A 455 -2.46 -25.55 -3.29
C ASP A 455 -2.95 -26.68 -4.21
N ARG A 456 -2.03 -27.24 -5.01
CA ARG A 456 -2.31 -28.39 -5.87
C ARG A 456 -2.76 -29.62 -5.07
N TRP A 457 -2.18 -29.82 -3.89
CA TRP A 457 -2.57 -30.91 -3.00
C TRP A 457 -4.00 -30.75 -2.49
N PHE A 458 -4.39 -29.54 -2.03
CA PHE A 458 -5.78 -29.30 -1.66
C PHE A 458 -6.73 -29.56 -2.84
N SER A 459 -6.40 -29.04 -4.03
CA SER A 459 -7.19 -29.26 -5.25
C SER A 459 -7.41 -30.74 -5.55
N ALA A 460 -6.38 -31.58 -5.36
CA ALA A 460 -6.46 -33.03 -5.59
C ALA A 460 -7.37 -33.73 -4.57
N ILE A 461 -7.45 -33.24 -3.33
CA ILE A 461 -8.31 -33.81 -2.28
C ILE A 461 -9.68 -33.15 -2.18
N ALA A 462 -9.94 -32.04 -2.87
CA ALA A 462 -11.22 -31.32 -2.82
C ALA A 462 -12.46 -32.21 -3.06
N PRO A 463 -12.43 -33.24 -3.94
CA PRO A 463 -13.53 -34.20 -4.06
C PRO A 463 -13.88 -34.96 -2.77
N ALA A 464 -12.97 -35.04 -1.79
CA ALA A 464 -13.23 -35.62 -0.46
C ALA A 464 -14.42 -34.95 0.25
N TYR A 465 -14.71 -33.69 -0.05
CA TYR A 465 -15.87 -32.99 0.52
C TYR A 465 -17.23 -33.50 -0.01
N GLN A 466 -17.24 -34.40 -0.99
CA GLN A 466 -18.44 -35.12 -1.40
C GLN A 466 -18.78 -36.28 -0.45
N ASP A 467 -17.81 -36.73 0.36
CA ASP A 467 -18.02 -37.74 1.38
C ASP A 467 -18.58 -37.10 2.66
N PRO A 468 -19.81 -37.45 3.09
CA PRO A 468 -20.39 -36.90 4.31
C PRO A 468 -19.61 -37.26 5.57
N GLU A 469 -18.89 -38.39 5.60
CA GLU A 469 -18.08 -38.77 6.75
C GLU A 469 -16.91 -37.81 6.95
N PHE A 470 -16.29 -37.35 5.85
CA PHE A 470 -15.17 -36.41 5.91
C PHE A 470 -15.56 -35.10 6.58
N ALA A 471 -16.79 -34.62 6.39
CA ALA A 471 -17.27 -33.37 6.99
C ALA A 471 -17.25 -33.38 8.54
N THR A 472 -17.26 -34.57 9.16
CA THR A 472 -17.20 -34.75 10.62
C THR A 472 -15.77 -34.93 11.16
N LYS A 473 -14.78 -35.03 10.27
CA LYS A 473 -13.39 -35.26 10.62
C LYS A 473 -12.68 -33.96 11.01
N ASP A 474 -11.62 -34.09 11.80
CA ASP A 474 -10.91 -32.96 12.41
C ASP A 474 -10.45 -31.93 11.37
N LEU A 475 -9.83 -32.38 10.27
CA LEU A 475 -9.36 -31.52 9.20
C LEU A 475 -10.50 -30.66 8.65
N ALA A 476 -11.62 -31.27 8.25
CA ALA A 476 -12.76 -30.56 7.67
C ALA A 476 -13.42 -29.62 8.68
N VAL A 477 -13.60 -30.06 9.94
CA VAL A 477 -14.19 -29.25 11.01
C VAL A 477 -13.35 -28.00 11.28
N LYS A 478 -12.02 -28.15 11.34
CA LYS A 478 -11.09 -27.04 11.62
C LYS A 478 -10.94 -26.07 10.46
N LEU A 479 -10.91 -26.57 9.22
CA LEU A 479 -10.96 -25.71 8.04
C LEU A 479 -12.29 -24.93 7.97
N ASN A 480 -13.42 -25.57 8.28
CA ASN A 480 -14.70 -24.88 8.36
C ASN A 480 -14.72 -23.83 9.48
N LYS A 481 -14.11 -24.10 10.64
CA LYS A 481 -13.95 -23.13 11.74
C LYS A 481 -13.12 -21.91 11.29
N LEU A 482 -12.02 -22.14 10.56
CA LEU A 482 -11.22 -21.07 9.95
C LEU A 482 -12.07 -20.25 8.99
N TRP A 483 -12.86 -20.90 8.13
CA TRP A 483 -13.72 -20.20 7.16
C TRP A 483 -14.83 -19.37 7.82
N ILE A 484 -15.43 -19.88 8.90
CA ILE A 484 -16.41 -19.11 9.68
C ILE A 484 -15.77 -17.85 10.26
N TRP A 485 -14.49 -17.86 10.61
CA TRP A 485 -13.78 -16.67 11.07
C TRP A 485 -13.53 -15.67 9.92
N VAL A 486 -13.18 -16.17 8.73
CA VAL A 486 -13.01 -15.37 7.51
C VAL A 486 -14.28 -14.55 7.23
N GLU A 487 -15.45 -15.19 7.28
CA GLU A 487 -16.75 -14.61 6.94
C GLU A 487 -17.29 -13.58 7.98
N ARG A 488 -16.67 -13.42 9.15
CA ARG A 488 -17.13 -12.44 10.16
C ARG A 488 -17.01 -11.01 9.64
N VAL A 489 -17.99 -10.15 9.92
CA VAL A 489 -17.99 -8.73 9.52
C VAL A 489 -17.67 -7.82 10.70
#